data_AF-A0A1B6C7I3-F1
#
_entry.id   AF-A0A1B6C7I3-F1
#
_cell.length_a   1.000
_cell.length_b   1.000
_cell.length_c   1.000
_cell.angle_alpha   90.00
_cell.angle_beta   90.00
_cell.angle_gamma   90.00
#
_symmetry.space_group_name_H-M   'P 1'
#
loop_
_entity.id
_entity.type
_entity.pdbx_description
1 polymer ?
#
loop_
_entity_poly.entity_id
_entity_poly.type
_entity_poly.pdbx_seq_one_letter_code
_entity_poly.pdbx_strand_id
1 'polypeptide(L)'
;MIEDSEPQVDACMESLVQDMMSHVRFPMMTPRQLAELLLSPLTKQYKEFFIERMAMGMSFHSGQAERVAEICQVESGRLLFTPRLYTADKWSSLLTVENFIQLPAYHTRTLVFSSHAFLEECAGEKTCEWVSEIDCLYH
;
A
#
# COMPACT_ATOMS: atom_id res chain seq x y z
N MET A 1 18.08 -8.87 29.76
CA MET A 1 16.97 -7.89 29.76
C MET A 1 16.61 -7.63 28.30
N ILE A 2 15.76 -8.49 27.73
CA ILE A 2 15.30 -8.45 26.33
C ILE A 2 13.82 -8.87 26.38
N GLU A 3 12.96 -8.07 26.99
CA GLU A 3 11.50 -8.37 27.04
C GLU A 3 10.63 -7.11 26.84
N ASP A 4 11.22 -5.91 26.75
CA ASP A 4 10.47 -4.64 26.73
C ASP A 4 10.31 -4.02 25.33
N SER A 5 10.85 -4.65 24.28
CA SER A 5 10.87 -4.09 22.90
C SER A 5 9.80 -4.68 21.97
N GLU A 6 9.38 -5.93 22.19
CA GLU A 6 8.34 -6.58 21.38
C GLU A 6 6.97 -5.87 21.41
N PRO A 7 6.42 -5.43 22.56
CA PRO A 7 5.12 -4.76 22.57
C PRO A 7 5.12 -3.39 21.88
N GLN A 8 6.28 -2.73 21.83
CA GLN A 8 6.44 -1.44 21.15
C GLN A 8 6.48 -1.60 19.62
N VAL A 9 7.09 -2.68 19.13
CA VAL A 9 7.15 -3.00 17.70
C VAL A 9 5.78 -3.41 17.16
N ASP A 10 5.01 -4.19 17.92
CA ASP A 10 3.66 -4.59 17.51
C ASP A 10 2.70 -3.40 17.40
N ALA A 11 2.73 -2.48 18.37
CA ALA A 11 1.92 -1.26 18.32
C ALA A 11 2.33 -0.33 17.16
N CYS A 12 3.65 -0.22 16.91
CA CYS A 12 4.17 0.54 15.76
C CYS A 12 3.73 -0.08 14.43
N MET A 13 3.78 -1.42 14.32
CA MET A 13 3.32 -2.15 13.15
C MET A 13 1.81 -1.95 12.92
N GLU A 14 1.01 -2.00 13.99
CA GLU A 14 -0.43 -1.74 13.88
C GLU A 14 -0.72 -0.33 13.36
N SER A 15 -0.08 0.70 13.93
CA SER A 15 -0.22 2.09 13.45
C SER A 15 0.19 2.20 11.98
N LEU A 16 1.29 1.57 11.59
CA LEU A 16 1.79 1.57 10.22
C LEU A 16 0.79 0.94 9.25
N VAL A 17 0.24 -0.22 9.60
CA VAL A 17 -0.75 -0.91 8.77
C VAL A 17 -2.00 -0.05 8.63
N GLN A 18 -2.49 0.56 9.71
CA GLN A 18 -3.64 1.45 9.65
C GLN A 18 -3.38 2.67 8.75
N ASP A 19 -2.21 3.30 8.87
CA ASP A 19 -1.83 4.46 8.07
C ASP A 19 -1.72 4.12 6.58
N MET A 20 -1.00 3.05 6.24
CA MET A 20 -0.88 2.61 4.84
C MET A 20 -2.24 2.20 4.26
N MET A 21 -2.99 1.36 4.99
CA MET A 21 -4.24 0.81 4.49
C MET A 21 -5.36 1.85 4.47
N SER A 22 -5.23 2.98 5.19
CA SER A 22 -6.15 4.12 5.10
C SER A 22 -6.23 4.70 3.67
N HIS A 23 -5.16 4.55 2.89
CA HIS A 23 -5.06 5.03 1.53
C HIS A 23 -5.68 4.08 0.50
N VAL A 24 -5.96 2.83 0.86
CA VAL A 24 -6.61 1.86 -0.02
C VAL A 24 -8.09 2.21 -0.18
N ARG A 25 -8.58 2.12 -1.42
CA ARG A 25 -9.98 2.41 -1.79
C ARG A 25 -10.77 1.12 -1.93
N PHE A 26 -11.20 0.56 -0.80
CA PHE A 26 -11.97 -0.69 -0.74
C PHE A 26 -13.25 -0.68 -1.61
N PRO A 27 -14.00 0.44 -1.73
CA PRO A 27 -15.14 0.52 -2.66
C PRO A 27 -14.80 0.32 -4.14
N MET A 28 -13.51 0.39 -4.51
CA MET A 28 -13.02 0.17 -5.87
C MET A 28 -12.58 -1.28 -6.12
N MET A 29 -12.58 -2.12 -5.08
CA MET A 29 -12.34 -3.56 -5.21
C MET A 29 -13.68 -4.25 -5.51
N THR A 30 -13.71 -5.23 -6.41
CA THR A 30 -14.93 -6.00 -6.65
C THR A 30 -15.37 -6.76 -5.38
N PRO A 31 -16.68 -7.07 -5.21
CA PRO A 31 -17.16 -7.87 -4.07
C PRO A 31 -16.41 -9.19 -3.90
N ARG A 32 -16.00 -9.81 -5.02
CA ARG A 32 -15.17 -11.03 -5.01
C ARG A 32 -13.81 -10.78 -4.38
N GLN A 33 -13.12 -9.70 -4.77
CA GLN A 33 -11.82 -9.34 -4.20
C GLN A 33 -11.93 -8.99 -2.72
N LEU A 34 -13.02 -8.32 -2.29
CA LEU A 34 -13.29 -8.07 -0.87
C LEU A 34 -13.46 -9.38 -0.09
N ALA A 35 -14.15 -10.38 -0.67
CA ALA A 35 -14.31 -11.68 -0.04
C ALA A 35 -12.98 -12.46 0.04
N GLU A 36 -12.16 -12.42 -1.01
CA GLU A 36 -10.82 -13.02 -1.01
C GLU A 36 -9.90 -12.36 0.03
N LEU A 37 -10.05 -11.05 0.25
CA LEU A 37 -9.29 -10.30 1.25
C LEU A 37 -9.54 -10.77 2.69
N LEU A 38 -10.73 -11.28 3.01
CA LEU A 38 -11.05 -11.85 4.32
C LEU A 38 -10.17 -13.07 4.67
N LEU A 39 -9.64 -13.75 3.66
CA LEU A 39 -8.80 -14.93 3.84
C LEU A 39 -7.33 -14.55 4.14
N SER A 40 -6.93 -13.32 3.83
CA SER A 40 -5.58 -12.82 4.02
C SER A 40 -5.14 -12.84 5.49
N PRO A 41 -3.92 -13.31 5.80
CA PRO A 41 -3.36 -13.25 7.16
C PRO A 41 -3.36 -11.84 7.74
N LEU A 42 -3.13 -10.82 6.90
CA LEU A 42 -3.09 -9.42 7.32
C LEU A 42 -4.46 -8.94 7.83
N THR A 43 -5.53 -9.28 7.10
CA THR A 43 -6.91 -8.94 7.48
C THR A 43 -7.32 -9.64 8.77
N LYS A 44 -6.83 -10.87 9.00
CA LYS A 44 -7.09 -11.63 10.23
C LYS A 44 -6.39 -11.01 11.43
N GLN A 45 -5.17 -10.52 11.24
CA GLN A 45 -4.37 -9.89 12.29
C GLN A 45 -4.94 -8.53 12.70
N TYR A 46 -5.31 -7.67 11.74
CA TYR A 46 -5.78 -6.29 11.99
C TYR A 46 -7.28 -6.11 11.70
N LYS A 47 -8.09 -7.06 12.18
CA LYS A 47 -9.51 -7.22 11.79
C LYS A 47 -10.35 -5.97 11.97
N GLU A 48 -10.15 -5.20 13.03
CA GLU A 48 -11.03 -4.07 13.39
C GLU A 48 -10.99 -2.99 12.31
N PHE A 49 -9.79 -2.64 11.87
CA PHE A 49 -9.59 -1.69 10.77
C PHE A 49 -10.22 -2.18 9.46
N PHE A 50 -9.96 -3.43 9.07
CA PHE A 50 -10.42 -3.93 7.78
C PHE A 50 -11.93 -4.15 7.72
N ILE A 51 -12.57 -4.59 8.80
CA ILE A 51 -14.02 -4.86 8.85
C ILE A 51 -14.82 -3.61 8.49
N GLU A 52 -14.47 -2.47 9.08
CA GLU A 52 -15.15 -1.21 8.81
C GLU A 52 -15.00 -0.80 7.33
N ARG A 53 -13.77 -0.91 6.80
CA ARG A 53 -13.47 -0.59 5.39
C ARG A 53 -14.20 -1.50 4.41
N MET A 54 -14.28 -2.79 4.70
CA MET A 54 -15.02 -3.76 3.88
C MET A 54 -16.53 -3.51 3.95
N ALA A 55 -17.08 -3.18 5.12
CA ALA A 55 -18.50 -2.85 5.27
C ALA A 55 -18.89 -1.63 4.41
N MET A 56 -18.02 -0.62 4.34
CA MET A 56 -18.22 0.54 3.45
C MET A 56 -18.20 0.13 1.97
N GLY A 57 -17.24 -0.72 1.56
CA GLY A 57 -17.18 -1.25 0.20
C GLY A 57 -18.43 -2.06 -0.18
N MET A 58 -18.90 -2.94 0.72
CA MET A 58 -20.11 -3.72 0.50
C MET A 58 -21.38 -2.86 0.45
N SER A 59 -21.45 -1.81 1.26
CA SER A 59 -22.57 -0.83 1.23
C SER A 59 -22.62 -0.13 -0.13
N PHE A 60 -21.46 0.22 -0.69
CA PHE A 60 -21.35 0.79 -2.03
C PHE A 60 -21.82 -0.19 -3.12
N HIS A 61 -21.36 -1.44 -3.09
CA HIS A 61 -21.75 -2.45 -4.10
C HIS A 61 -23.20 -2.91 -3.99
N SER A 62 -23.82 -2.79 -2.81
CA SER A 62 -25.23 -3.12 -2.60
C SER A 62 -26.20 -1.96 -2.90
N GLY A 63 -25.69 -0.80 -3.29
CA GLY A 63 -26.51 0.36 -3.65
C GLY A 63 -27.12 1.10 -2.45
N GLN A 64 -26.54 0.97 -1.24
CA GLN A 64 -26.98 1.68 -0.05
C GLN A 64 -26.58 3.17 -0.10
N ALA A 65 -27.24 3.94 -0.95
CA ALA A 65 -26.88 5.33 -1.25
C ALA A 65 -26.92 6.24 -0.01
N GLU A 66 -27.88 6.05 0.91
CA GLU A 66 -27.97 6.82 2.15
C GLU A 66 -26.73 6.62 3.03
N ARG A 67 -26.33 5.36 3.23
CA ARG A 67 -25.14 5.03 4.02
C ARG A 67 -23.86 5.60 3.41
N VAL A 68 -23.73 5.55 2.10
CA VAL A 68 -22.59 6.15 1.38
C VAL A 68 -22.61 7.67 1.51
N ALA A 69 -23.79 8.30 1.40
CA ALA A 69 -23.94 9.74 1.54
C ALA A 69 -23.58 10.23 2.95
N GLU A 70 -23.93 9.49 4.00
CA GLU A 70 -23.51 9.76 5.38
C GLU A 70 -21.98 9.77 5.53
N ILE A 71 -21.30 8.76 4.96
CA ILE A 71 -19.83 8.66 5.03
C ILE A 71 -19.17 9.80 4.25
N CYS A 72 -19.76 10.20 3.13
CA CYS A 72 -19.27 11.31 2.29
C CYS A 72 -19.45 12.71 2.90
N GLN A 73 -20.13 12.86 4.05
CA GLN A 73 -20.27 14.16 4.74
C GLN A 73 -18.93 14.74 5.20
N VAL A 74 -17.96 13.86 5.46
CA VAL A 74 -16.60 14.25 5.84
C VAL A 74 -15.64 14.05 4.67
N GLU A 75 -14.65 14.94 4.52
CA GLU A 75 -13.70 14.89 3.42
C GLU A 75 -12.96 13.55 3.35
N SER A 76 -12.52 13.04 4.50
CA SER A 76 -11.83 11.76 4.61
C SER A 76 -12.66 10.60 4.07
N GLY A 77 -13.98 10.61 4.32
CA GLY A 77 -14.92 9.61 3.84
C GLY A 77 -15.19 9.74 2.34
N ARG A 78 -15.38 10.98 1.84
CA ARG A 78 -15.54 11.25 0.41
C ARG A 78 -14.37 10.72 -0.42
N LEU A 79 -13.14 10.89 0.10
CA LEU A 79 -11.94 10.38 -0.55
C LEU A 79 -11.94 8.86 -0.71
N LEU A 80 -12.64 8.09 0.13
CA LEU A 80 -12.72 6.62 0.03
C LEU A 80 -13.46 6.13 -1.22
N PHE A 81 -14.36 6.95 -1.75
CA PHE A 81 -15.15 6.65 -2.96
C PHE A 81 -14.61 7.35 -4.20
N THR A 82 -13.49 8.07 -4.09
CA THR A 82 -12.84 8.75 -5.21
C THR A 82 -11.65 7.93 -5.70
N PRO A 83 -11.58 7.60 -7.00
CA PRO A 83 -10.41 6.94 -7.59
C PRO A 83 -9.13 7.73 -7.30
N ARG A 84 -8.03 7.02 -7.02
CA ARG A 84 -6.75 7.64 -6.69
C ARG A 84 -5.65 7.13 -7.62
N LEU A 85 -4.84 8.05 -8.12
CA LEU A 85 -3.54 7.74 -8.72
C LEU A 85 -2.50 7.67 -7.59
N TYR A 86 -1.81 6.54 -7.46
CA TYR A 86 -0.79 6.32 -6.41
C TYR A 86 0.57 6.93 -6.77
N THR A 87 0.62 7.86 -7.73
CA THR A 87 1.84 8.51 -8.22
C THR A 87 2.34 9.62 -7.30
N ALA A 88 2.13 9.52 -5.99
CA ALA A 88 2.57 10.52 -5.03
C ALA A 88 3.95 10.16 -4.48
N ASP A 89 4.86 11.14 -4.47
CA ASP A 89 6.30 10.99 -4.18
C ASP A 89 6.64 10.24 -2.89
N LYS A 90 5.76 10.30 -1.87
CA LYS A 90 6.01 9.68 -0.56
C LYS A 90 6.13 8.15 -0.62
N TRP A 91 5.52 7.51 -1.62
CA TRP A 91 5.46 6.04 -1.73
C TRP A 91 5.95 5.53 -3.09
N SER A 92 6.63 6.37 -3.87
CA SER A 92 7.12 6.03 -5.19
C SER A 92 8.62 6.25 -5.31
N SER A 93 9.34 5.26 -5.83
CA SER A 93 10.71 5.43 -6.30
C SER A 93 10.67 5.71 -7.81
N LEU A 94 11.23 6.84 -8.23
CA LEU A 94 11.32 7.19 -9.66
C LEU A 94 12.66 6.72 -10.23
N LEU A 95 12.61 5.98 -11.33
CA LEU A 95 13.77 5.62 -12.13
C LEU A 95 13.65 6.25 -13.52
N THR A 96 14.60 7.13 -13.85
CA THR A 96 14.67 7.75 -15.16
C THR A 96 15.83 7.15 -15.95
N VAL A 97 15.55 6.63 -17.15
CA VAL A 97 16.56 6.12 -18.07
C VAL A 97 16.84 7.16 -19.13
N GLU A 98 17.94 7.89 -18.98
CA GLU A 98 18.37 8.89 -19.95
C GLU A 98 18.90 8.22 -21.23
N ASN A 99 18.70 8.90 -22.38
CA ASN A 99 19.20 8.47 -23.68
C ASN A 99 18.83 7.03 -24.04
N PHE A 100 17.60 6.59 -23.71
CA PHE A 100 17.11 5.22 -23.90
C PHE A 100 17.40 4.65 -25.31
N ILE A 101 17.26 5.48 -26.35
CA ILE A 101 17.49 5.08 -27.76
C ILE A 101 18.96 4.75 -28.05
N GLN A 102 19.90 5.26 -27.25
CA GLN A 102 21.34 4.99 -27.40
C GLN A 102 21.77 3.71 -26.65
N LEU A 103 20.86 3.07 -25.91
CA LEU A 103 21.20 1.84 -25.20
C LEU A 103 21.38 0.68 -26.19
N PRO A 104 22.43 -0.15 -26.02
CA PRO A 104 22.62 -1.32 -26.87
C PRO A 104 21.43 -2.27 -26.77
N ALA A 105 20.97 -2.80 -27.90
CA ALA A 105 19.94 -3.83 -27.93
C ALA A 105 20.43 -5.11 -27.23
N TYR A 106 19.51 -5.83 -26.56
CA TYR A 106 19.81 -7.06 -25.82
C TYR A 106 20.83 -6.87 -24.68
N HIS A 107 20.85 -5.67 -24.09
CA HIS A 107 21.66 -5.37 -22.92
C HIS A 107 20.79 -5.35 -21.66
N THR A 108 21.24 -6.08 -20.64
CA THR A 108 20.67 -6.05 -19.29
C THR A 108 21.48 -5.11 -18.42
N ARG A 109 20.80 -4.20 -17.72
CA ARG A 109 21.40 -3.35 -16.70
C ARG A 109 20.83 -3.70 -15.33
N THR A 110 21.72 -4.01 -14.41
CA THR A 110 21.40 -4.19 -12.99
C THR A 110 21.58 -2.87 -12.27
N LEU A 111 20.52 -2.39 -11.64
CA LEU A 111 20.56 -1.21 -10.79
C LEU A 111 20.32 -1.64 -9.34
N VAL A 112 21.21 -1.19 -8.46
CA VAL A 112 21.15 -1.46 -7.03
C VAL A 112 20.72 -0.18 -6.33
N PHE A 113 19.66 -0.30 -5.54
CA PHE A 113 19.13 0.80 -4.76
C PHE A 113 19.13 0.43 -3.29
N SER A 114 19.34 1.43 -2.43
CA SER A 114 19.17 1.31 -0.99
C SER A 114 18.07 2.27 -0.54
N SER A 115 17.19 1.77 0.31
CA SER A 115 16.19 2.60 1.01
C SER A 115 16.23 2.28 2.49
N HIS A 116 15.96 3.27 3.33
CA HIS A 116 15.74 3.04 4.76
C HIS A 116 14.57 2.04 4.92
N ALA A 117 14.73 1.05 5.79
CA ALA A 117 13.62 0.20 6.16
C ALA A 117 12.58 1.09 6.85
N PHE A 118 11.32 1.00 6.43
CA PHE A 118 10.26 1.89 6.92
C PHE A 118 10.01 1.79 8.44
N LEU A 119 10.56 0.76 9.10
CA LEU A 119 10.54 0.57 10.55
C LEU A 119 11.75 1.20 11.25
N GLU A 120 12.53 2.08 10.62
CA GLU A 120 13.74 2.66 11.21
C GLU A 120 13.49 3.32 12.57
N GLU A 121 12.34 3.96 12.75
CA GLU A 121 11.91 4.56 14.03
C GLU A 121 11.63 3.53 15.14
N CYS A 122 11.29 2.29 14.80
CA CYS A 122 10.85 1.25 15.73
C CYS A 122 11.78 0.02 15.83
N ALA A 123 12.62 -0.23 14.82
CA ALA A 123 13.44 -1.43 14.67
C ALA A 123 14.94 -1.13 14.42
N GLY A 124 15.33 0.14 14.48
CA GLY A 124 16.70 0.64 14.31
C GLY A 124 17.12 0.84 12.85
N GLU A 125 18.35 1.33 12.66
CA GLU A 125 18.98 1.63 11.36
C GLU A 125 19.18 0.34 10.56
N LYS A 126 18.16 -0.08 9.83
CA LYS A 126 18.22 -1.18 8.87
C LYS A 126 17.95 -0.62 7.50
N THR A 127 18.91 -0.76 6.58
CA THR A 127 18.71 -0.45 5.17
C THR A 127 18.21 -1.69 4.45
N CYS A 128 17.27 -1.51 3.52
CA CYS A 128 16.85 -2.56 2.60
C CYS A 128 17.47 -2.28 1.24
N GLU A 129 18.24 -3.25 0.74
CA GLU A 129 18.75 -3.23 -0.63
C GLU A 129 17.74 -3.90 -1.54
N TRP A 130 17.46 -3.28 -2.68
CA TRP A 130 16.63 -3.87 -3.72
C TRP A 130 17.29 -3.70 -5.08
N VAL A 131 17.12 -4.72 -5.91
CA VAL A 131 17.74 -4.81 -7.24
C VAL A 131 16.62 -4.78 -8.27
N SER A 132 16.80 -3.97 -9.31
CA SER A 132 15.94 -3.96 -10.48
C SER A 132 16.75 -4.22 -11.73
N GLU A 133 16.30 -5.16 -12.55
CA GLU A 133 16.89 -5.49 -13.83
C GLU A 133 16.04 -4.89 -14.95
N ILE A 134 16.71 -4.18 -15.87
CA ILE A 134 16.07 -3.62 -17.06
C ILE A 134 16.58 -4.38 -18.27
N ASP A 135 15.69 -5.10 -18.92
CA ASP A 135 15.97 -5.80 -20.18
C ASP A 135 15.58 -4.92 -21.37
N CYS A 136 16.58 -4.43 -22.08
CA CYS A 136 16.38 -3.61 -23.28
C CYS A 136 16.14 -4.52 -24.50
N LEU A 137 14.94 -5.09 -24.58
CA LEU A 137 14.45 -5.88 -25.71
C LEU A 137 13.80 -4.96 -26.75
N TYR A 138 14.59 -4.37 -27.65
CA TYR A 138 14.07 -3.65 -28.82
C TYR A 138 14.44 -4.38 -30.11
N HIS A 139 13.52 -4.35 -31.08
CA HIS A 139 13.66 -4.85 -32.44
C HIS A 139 13.78 -3.70 -33.43
#